data_AF-A0A7W0PPH7-F1
#
_entry.id   AF-A0A7W0PPH7-F1
#
_cell.length_a   1.000
_cell.length_b   1.000
_cell.length_c   1.000
_cell.angle_alpha   90.00
_cell.angle_beta   90.00
_cell.angle_gamma   90.00
#
_symmetry.space_group_name_H-M   'P 1'
#
loop_
_entity.id
_entity.type
_entity.pdbx_description
1 polymer ?
#
loop_
_entity_poly.entity_id
_entity_poly.type
_entity_poly.pdbx_seq_one_letter_code
_entity_poly.pdbx_strand_id
1 'polypeptide(L)'
;MSEQTQSATSTSQASSDDIFVWHPVHGGKTSRQVHAELVQDIARDQRSYKLAMDGAEGAEHDSLTTIVELERRWSTYAFDWAETDPEQLADRILKFEQTCESRQEAISFADYRASGALVAEETPPTAEPTRSLPIMQIGGAILAILLIFFIFAVFT
;
A
#
# COMPACT_ATOMS: atom_id res chain seq x y z
N MET A 1 -21.93 -41.66 -30.02
CA MET A 1 -22.34 -40.40 -29.36
C MET A 1 -22.74 -40.76 -27.94
N SER A 2 -22.07 -40.15 -26.97
CA SER A 2 -22.50 -39.86 -25.58
C SER A 2 -21.25 -39.65 -24.72
N GLU A 3 -20.72 -38.46 -24.97
CA GLU A 3 -20.00 -37.52 -24.13
C GLU A 3 -19.58 -37.94 -22.70
N GLN A 4 -18.26 -37.85 -22.53
CA GLN A 4 -17.53 -37.61 -21.28
C GLN A 4 -18.28 -36.72 -20.30
N THR A 5 -18.43 -37.21 -19.07
CA THR A 5 -18.49 -36.34 -17.89
C THR A 5 -17.20 -36.55 -17.11
N GLN A 6 -16.16 -35.84 -17.54
CA GLN A 6 -14.99 -35.62 -16.69
C GLN A 6 -15.45 -34.77 -15.51
N SER A 7 -15.49 -35.36 -14.33
CA SER A 7 -15.55 -34.61 -13.07
C SER A 7 -14.29 -33.76 -12.97
N ALA A 8 -14.40 -32.50 -13.40
CA ALA A 8 -13.44 -31.47 -13.03
C ALA A 8 -13.53 -31.31 -11.50
N THR A 9 -12.71 -32.09 -10.80
CA THR A 9 -12.28 -31.72 -9.46
C THR A 9 -11.42 -30.49 -9.68
N SER A 10 -12.04 -29.32 -9.59
CA SER A 10 -11.35 -28.06 -9.43
C SER A 10 -10.55 -28.17 -8.13
N THR A 11 -9.32 -28.68 -8.25
CA THR A 11 -8.32 -28.58 -7.20
C THR A 11 -8.20 -27.11 -6.90
N SER A 12 -8.79 -26.77 -5.77
CA SER A 12 -8.55 -25.60 -4.94
C SER A 12 -7.31 -24.85 -5.41
N GLN A 13 -7.55 -23.65 -5.92
CA GLN A 13 -6.58 -22.58 -6.08
C GLN A 13 -5.78 -22.50 -4.78
N ALA A 14 -4.67 -23.24 -4.73
CA ALA A 14 -3.69 -23.12 -3.69
C ALA A 14 -3.15 -21.70 -3.87
N SER A 15 -3.54 -20.81 -2.98
CA SER A 15 -2.91 -19.53 -2.80
C SER A 15 -1.42 -19.83 -2.66
N SER A 16 -0.65 -19.63 -3.73
CA SER A 16 0.79 -19.58 -3.63
C SER A 16 1.06 -18.44 -2.68
N ASP A 17 1.31 -18.76 -1.41
CA ASP A 17 1.87 -17.80 -0.48
C ASP A 17 3.25 -17.46 -1.05
N ASP A 18 3.34 -16.36 -1.79
CA ASP A 18 4.58 -15.94 -2.43
C ASP A 18 5.65 -15.82 -1.34
N ILE A 19 6.66 -16.68 -1.45
CA ILE A 19 7.82 -16.72 -0.58
C ILE A 19 8.77 -15.63 -1.07
N PHE A 20 9.25 -14.81 -0.15
CA PHE A 20 10.33 -13.88 -0.43
C PHE A 20 11.63 -14.65 -0.69
N VAL A 21 12.20 -14.54 -1.88
CA VAL A 21 13.44 -15.24 -2.27
C VAL A 21 14.61 -14.28 -2.30
N TRP A 22 14.40 -13.07 -2.81
CA TRP A 22 15.43 -12.06 -2.98
C TRP A 22 15.60 -11.18 -1.73
N HIS A 23 14.51 -10.92 -1.00
CA HIS A 23 14.47 -9.92 0.07
C HIS A 23 15.52 -10.18 1.18
N PRO A 24 16.39 -9.20 1.53
CA PRO A 24 17.49 -9.42 2.47
C PRO A 24 17.03 -9.75 3.90
N VAL A 25 15.91 -9.16 4.34
CA VAL A 25 15.34 -9.37 5.68
C VAL A 25 14.31 -10.52 5.73
N HIS A 26 13.50 -10.69 4.69
CA HIS A 26 12.37 -11.61 4.68
C HIS A 26 12.63 -12.89 3.87
N GLY A 27 13.84 -13.09 3.34
CA GLY A 27 14.21 -14.27 2.56
C GLY A 27 13.83 -15.59 3.25
N GLY A 28 13.14 -16.45 2.51
CA GLY A 28 12.60 -17.73 2.98
C GLY A 28 11.29 -17.66 3.75
N LYS A 29 10.73 -16.46 4.00
CA LYS A 29 9.43 -16.28 4.63
C LYS A 29 8.32 -16.14 3.60
N THR A 30 7.14 -16.64 3.93
CA THR A 30 5.93 -16.40 3.14
C THR A 30 5.37 -15.00 3.38
N SER A 31 4.65 -14.45 2.40
CA SER A 31 3.89 -13.20 2.56
C SER A 31 2.99 -13.21 3.80
N ARG A 32 2.32 -14.34 4.10
CA ARG A 32 1.50 -14.48 5.31
C ARG A 32 2.31 -14.37 6.60
N GLN A 33 3.49 -15.01 6.66
CA GLN A 33 4.36 -14.93 7.84
C GLN A 33 4.86 -13.51 8.06
N VAL A 34 5.31 -12.84 6.99
CA VAL A 34 5.78 -11.45 7.05
C VAL A 34 4.64 -10.53 7.50
N HIS A 35 3.43 -10.69 6.95
CA HIS A 35 2.26 -9.96 7.38
C HIS A 35 1.98 -10.14 8.88
N ALA A 36 1.92 -11.39 9.35
CA ALA A 36 1.64 -11.68 10.76
C ALA A 36 2.70 -11.10 11.71
N GLU A 37 3.98 -11.16 11.31
CA GLU A 37 5.08 -10.53 12.05
C GLU A 37 4.93 -9.00 12.10
N LEU A 38 4.60 -8.37 10.96
CA LEU A 38 4.38 -6.93 10.87
C LEU A 38 3.23 -6.48 11.78
N VAL A 39 2.07 -7.16 11.73
CA VAL A 39 0.92 -6.85 12.59
C VAL A 39 1.31 -6.94 14.06
N GLN A 40 2.03 -7.99 14.46
CA GLN A 40 2.47 -8.17 15.83
C GLN A 40 3.42 -7.05 16.29
N ASP A 41 4.39 -6.70 15.44
CA ASP A 41 5.37 -5.65 15.72
C ASP A 41 4.71 -4.28 15.82
N ILE A 42 3.85 -3.92 14.87
CA ILE A 42 3.13 -2.65 14.85
C ILE A 42 2.26 -2.53 16.10
N ALA A 43 1.45 -3.55 16.42
CA ALA A 43 0.58 -3.53 17.58
C ALA A 43 1.36 -3.43 18.90
N ARG A 44 2.52 -4.10 19.00
CA ARG A 44 3.42 -3.98 20.17
C ARG A 44 3.97 -2.56 20.29
N ASP A 45 4.43 -2.00 19.19
CA ASP A 45 5.08 -0.70 19.16
C ASP A 45 4.05 0.42 19.42
N GLN A 46 2.82 0.33 18.90
CA GLN A 46 1.72 1.25 19.22
C GLN A 46 1.38 1.28 20.72
N ARG A 47 1.33 0.11 21.38
CA ARG A 47 1.14 0.03 22.83
C ARG A 47 2.29 0.69 23.58
N SER A 48 3.53 0.45 23.13
CA SER A 48 4.74 1.02 23.74
C SER A 48 4.77 2.54 23.60
N TYR A 49 4.38 3.05 22.43
CA TYR A 49 4.24 4.47 22.15
C TYR A 49 3.22 5.12 23.08
N LYS A 50 2.03 4.53 23.24
CA LYS A 50 1.00 5.03 24.15
C LYS A 50 1.50 5.07 25.60
N LEU A 51 2.14 3.99 26.06
CA LEU A 51 2.72 3.94 27.41
C LEU A 51 3.83 4.97 27.62
N ALA A 52 4.65 5.23 26.59
CA ALA A 52 5.69 6.25 26.66
C ALA A 52 5.09 7.67 26.72
N MET A 53 4.03 7.93 25.96
CA MET A 53 3.29 9.20 26.04
C MET A 53 2.67 9.42 27.42
N ASP A 54 2.07 8.39 28.00
CA ASP A 54 1.47 8.45 29.34
C ASP A 54 2.55 8.54 30.46
N GLY A 55 3.70 7.89 30.27
CA GLY A 55 4.78 7.76 31.25
C GLY A 55 5.77 8.92 31.30
N ALA A 56 5.62 9.94 30.45
CA ALA A 56 6.50 11.10 30.41
C ALA A 56 6.57 11.87 31.75
N GLU A 57 5.60 11.67 32.65
CA GLU A 57 5.55 12.34 33.97
C GLU A 57 6.55 11.78 35.00
N GLY A 58 7.08 10.55 34.81
CA GLY A 58 7.94 9.87 35.80
C GLY A 58 9.34 9.47 35.32
N ALA A 59 9.51 9.25 34.00
CA ALA A 59 10.77 8.85 33.38
C ALA A 59 10.91 9.51 31.99
N GLU A 60 10.83 10.84 31.96
CA GLU A 60 10.70 11.66 30.74
C GLU A 60 11.75 11.32 29.66
N HIS A 61 13.02 11.15 30.03
CA HIS A 61 14.09 10.93 29.05
C HIS A 61 13.96 9.61 28.28
N ASP A 62 13.62 8.52 28.96
CA ASP A 62 13.50 7.19 28.36
C ASP A 62 12.22 7.11 27.50
N SER A 63 11.14 7.74 27.99
CA SER A 63 9.87 7.87 27.27
C SER A 63 10.03 8.67 25.97
N LEU A 64 10.68 9.84 26.03
CA LEU A 64 10.93 10.66 24.84
C LEU A 64 11.81 9.95 23.83
N THR A 65 12.83 9.22 24.28
CA THR A 65 13.68 8.41 23.40
C THR A 65 12.86 7.35 22.67
N THR A 66 12.02 6.62 23.41
CA THR A 66 11.11 5.61 22.84
C THR A 66 10.17 6.21 21.80
N ILE A 67 9.55 7.36 22.12
CA ILE A 67 8.66 8.08 21.20
C ILE A 67 9.39 8.42 19.91
N VAL A 68 10.55 9.06 19.98
CA VAL A 68 11.32 9.49 18.80
C VAL A 68 11.75 8.31 17.94
N GLU A 69 12.19 7.20 18.55
CA GLU A 69 12.59 5.99 17.81
C GLU A 69 11.42 5.36 17.06
N LEU A 70 10.27 5.23 17.71
CA LEU A 70 9.06 4.67 17.11
C LEU A 70 8.49 5.58 16.02
N GLU A 71 8.48 6.90 16.24
CA GLU A 71 8.10 7.86 15.20
C GLU A 71 8.99 7.73 13.98
N ARG A 72 10.31 7.69 14.16
CA ARG A 72 11.24 7.55 13.04
C ARG A 72 11.03 6.24 12.28
N ARG A 73 10.72 5.15 12.98
CA ARG A 73 10.51 3.83 12.40
C ARG A 73 9.26 3.79 11.52
N TRP A 74 8.13 4.27 12.04
CA TRP A 74 6.83 4.02 11.42
C TRP A 74 6.27 5.19 10.61
N SER A 75 6.68 6.44 10.90
CA SER A 75 6.26 7.64 10.14
C SER A 75 6.66 7.60 8.66
N THR A 76 7.65 6.77 8.32
CA THR A 76 8.01 6.49 6.93
C THR A 76 6.87 5.82 6.16
N TYR A 77 6.01 5.04 6.82
CA TYR A 77 4.94 4.26 6.17
C TYR A 77 3.55 4.89 6.34
N ALA A 78 3.31 5.57 7.47
CA ALA A 78 2.09 6.31 7.76
C ALA A 78 2.39 7.44 8.75
N PHE A 79 1.98 8.67 8.47
CA PHE A 79 2.19 9.78 9.40
C PHE A 79 1.42 9.56 10.72
N ASP A 80 0.22 9.01 10.63
CA ASP A 80 -0.71 8.66 11.70
C ASP A 80 -0.58 7.18 12.12
N TRP A 81 0.61 6.59 11.99
CA TRP A 81 0.83 5.15 12.25
C TRP A 81 0.37 4.70 13.64
N ALA A 82 0.45 5.57 14.65
CA ALA A 82 0.09 5.25 16.02
C ALA A 82 -1.43 5.01 16.21
N GLU A 83 -2.25 5.60 15.32
CA GLU A 83 -3.71 5.48 15.33
C GLU A 83 -4.24 4.59 14.20
N THR A 84 -3.40 4.31 13.19
CA THR A 84 -3.74 3.42 12.08
C THR A 84 -3.95 1.99 12.58
N ASP A 85 -4.95 1.29 12.03
CA ASP A 85 -5.15 -0.13 12.29
C ASP A 85 -3.89 -0.95 11.92
N PRO A 86 -3.35 -1.80 12.84
CA PRO A 86 -2.14 -2.57 12.58
C PRO A 86 -2.20 -3.44 11.32
N GLU A 87 -3.36 -4.01 10.99
CA GLU A 87 -3.53 -4.82 9.79
C GLU A 87 -3.39 -3.96 8.53
N GLN A 88 -4.07 -2.81 8.47
CA GLN A 88 -3.96 -1.90 7.33
C GLN A 88 -2.53 -1.37 7.12
N LEU A 89 -1.82 -1.06 8.20
CA LEU A 89 -0.42 -0.63 8.08
C LEU A 89 0.48 -1.79 7.64
N ALA A 90 0.25 -3.00 8.15
CA ALA A 90 1.00 -4.20 7.74
C ALA A 90 0.77 -4.52 6.26
N ASP A 91 -0.46 -4.44 5.76
CA ASP A 91 -0.77 -4.64 4.34
C ASP A 91 -0.03 -3.65 3.44
N ARG A 92 -0.02 -2.37 3.82
CA ARG A 92 0.70 -1.31 3.09
C ARG A 92 2.21 -1.59 3.02
N ILE A 93 2.81 -2.00 4.14
CA ILE A 93 4.23 -2.34 4.20
C ILE A 93 4.50 -3.61 3.39
N LEU A 94 3.68 -4.64 3.54
CA LEU A 94 3.83 -5.90 2.80
C LEU A 94 3.79 -5.67 1.29
N LYS A 95 2.86 -4.83 0.80
CA LYS A 95 2.77 -4.48 -0.62
C LYS A 95 4.03 -3.78 -1.14
N PHE A 96 4.62 -2.92 -0.32
CA PHE A 96 5.91 -2.32 -0.63
C PHE A 96 7.01 -3.39 -0.70
N GLU A 97 7.12 -4.28 0.29
CA GLU A 97 8.16 -5.31 0.28
C GLU A 97 7.99 -6.30 -0.87
N GLN A 98 6.75 -6.64 -1.24
CA GLN A 98 6.45 -7.44 -2.44
C GLN A 98 6.83 -6.71 -3.73
N THR A 99 6.74 -5.39 -3.75
CA THR A 99 7.21 -4.59 -4.89
C THR A 99 8.74 -4.64 -4.99
N CYS A 100 9.45 -4.55 -3.87
CA CYS A 100 10.90 -4.73 -3.82
C CYS A 100 11.30 -6.13 -4.29
N GLU A 101 10.60 -7.17 -3.82
CA GLU A 101 10.82 -8.57 -4.21
C GLU A 101 10.61 -8.79 -5.71
N SER A 102 9.49 -8.32 -6.26
CA SER A 102 9.16 -8.51 -7.68
C SER A 102 10.12 -7.78 -8.61
N ARG A 103 10.65 -6.62 -8.18
CA ARG A 103 11.64 -5.85 -8.94
C ARG A 103 13.08 -6.32 -8.68
N GLN A 104 13.31 -7.04 -7.59
CA GLN A 104 14.64 -7.39 -7.08
C GLN A 104 15.52 -6.14 -6.89
N GLU A 105 14.93 -5.08 -6.36
CA GLU A 105 15.56 -3.77 -6.20
C GLU A 105 15.35 -3.24 -4.79
N ALA A 106 16.40 -2.64 -4.22
CA ALA A 106 16.33 -1.97 -2.94
C ALA A 106 15.87 -0.52 -3.13
N ILE A 107 14.58 -0.34 -3.39
CA ILE A 107 13.95 0.99 -3.49
C ILE A 107 13.57 1.51 -2.10
N SER A 108 13.59 2.84 -1.92
CA SER A 108 13.09 3.43 -0.68
C SER A 108 11.56 3.49 -0.68
N PHE A 109 10.94 3.48 0.50
CA PHE A 109 9.48 3.66 0.60
C PHE A 109 9.03 5.04 0.07
N ALA A 110 9.88 6.06 0.16
CA ALA A 110 9.59 7.39 -0.39
C ALA A 110 9.49 7.35 -1.92
N ASP A 111 10.41 6.66 -2.60
CA ASP A 111 10.38 6.47 -4.05
C ASP A 111 9.18 5.62 -4.48
N TYR A 112 8.88 4.56 -3.71
CA TYR A 112 7.69 3.74 -3.91
C TYR A 112 6.41 4.58 -3.83
N ARG A 113 6.26 5.41 -2.80
CA ARG A 113 5.09 6.31 -2.65
C ARG A 113 5.02 7.32 -3.80
N ALA A 114 6.15 7.91 -4.17
CA ALA A 114 6.23 8.86 -5.29
C ALA A 114 5.88 8.22 -6.64
N SER A 115 6.02 6.89 -6.79
CA SER A 115 5.65 6.17 -8.00
C SER A 115 4.13 6.07 -8.25
N GLY A 116 3.30 6.45 -7.27
CA GLY A 116 1.84 6.38 -7.37
C GLY A 116 1.24 4.98 -7.13
N ALA A 117 2.06 3.97 -6.83
CA ALA A 117 1.64 2.58 -6.61
C ALA A 117 0.65 2.40 -5.42
N LEU A 118 0.62 3.37 -4.49
CA LEU A 118 -0.30 3.39 -3.34
C LEU A 118 -1.67 4.01 -3.66
N VAL A 119 -1.75 4.96 -4.60
CA VAL A 119 -2.98 5.72 -4.91
C VAL A 119 -3.98 4.89 -5.72
N ALA A 120 -3.53 3.82 -6.37
CA ALA A 120 -4.40 2.94 -7.15
C ALA A 120 -5.44 2.14 -6.33
N GLU A 121 -5.43 2.25 -4.99
CA GLU A 121 -6.20 1.38 -4.09
C GLU A 121 -7.18 2.11 -3.14
N GLU A 122 -7.17 3.45 -3.06
CA GLU A 122 -8.13 4.21 -2.22
C GLU A 122 -9.52 4.42 -2.89
N THR A 123 -9.93 3.54 -3.79
CA THR A 123 -11.33 3.52 -4.25
C THR A 123 -12.06 2.35 -3.59
N PRO A 124 -12.92 2.58 -2.57
CA PRO A 124 -13.73 1.51 -2.01
C PRO A 124 -14.62 0.89 -3.12
N PRO A 125 -14.81 -0.45 -3.12
CA PRO A 125 -15.73 -1.10 -4.05
C PRO A 125 -17.17 -0.75 -3.64
N THR A 126 -17.71 0.35 -4.14
CA THR A 126 -19.15 0.55 -4.18
C THR A 126 -19.72 -0.43 -5.20
N ALA A 127 -20.15 -1.59 -4.71
CA ALA A 127 -21.00 -2.47 -5.49
C ALA A 127 -22.37 -1.80 -5.67
N GLU A 128 -22.66 -1.32 -6.88
CA GLU A 128 -23.91 -1.60 -7.60
C GLU A 128 -23.70 -1.51 -9.12
N PRO A 129 -24.30 -2.41 -9.92
CA PRO A 129 -24.11 -2.48 -11.35
C PRO A 129 -25.04 -1.48 -12.05
N THR A 130 -24.63 -0.22 -12.17
CA THR A 130 -25.35 0.74 -13.00
C THR A 130 -24.77 0.74 -14.42
N ARG A 131 -25.55 0.12 -15.32
CA ARG A 131 -25.58 0.30 -16.78
C ARG A 131 -24.45 1.14 -17.40
N SER A 132 -23.69 0.45 -18.25
CA SER A 132 -22.96 0.99 -19.39
C SER A 132 -23.53 2.31 -19.93
N LEU A 133 -22.75 3.38 -19.81
CA LEU A 133 -22.87 4.57 -20.65
C LEU A 133 -21.57 4.70 -21.47
N PRO A 134 -21.69 5.08 -22.76
CA PRO A 134 -20.59 5.02 -23.71
C PRO A 134 -19.47 6.02 -23.35
N ILE A 135 -18.25 5.52 -23.51
CA ILE A 135 -17.00 6.28 -23.57
C ILE A 135 -17.19 7.47 -24.52
N MET A 136 -17.14 8.69 -23.97
CA MET A 136 -17.04 9.92 -24.76
C MET A 136 -15.88 10.77 -24.22
N GLN A 137 -14.67 10.31 -24.55
CA GLN A 137 -13.60 11.14 -25.12
C GLN A 137 -13.51 12.60 -24.63
N ILE A 138 -13.12 12.80 -23.37
CA ILE A 138 -12.71 14.11 -22.83
C ILE A 138 -11.25 14.36 -23.25
N GLY A 139 -11.04 14.60 -24.54
CA GLY A 139 -9.74 14.98 -25.11
C GLY A 139 -9.80 16.20 -26.03
N GLY A 140 -11.00 16.62 -26.46
CA GLY A 140 -11.17 17.67 -27.47
C GLY A 140 -11.33 19.10 -26.95
N ALA A 141 -11.77 19.31 -25.71
CA ALA A 141 -12.15 20.64 -25.23
C ALA A 141 -10.94 21.53 -24.87
N ILE A 142 -9.85 20.93 -24.35
CA ILE A 142 -8.65 21.70 -23.96
C ILE A 142 -7.88 22.18 -25.21
N LEU A 143 -7.87 21.40 -26.29
CA LEU A 143 -7.17 21.77 -27.52
C LEU A 143 -7.85 22.95 -28.24
N ALA A 144 -9.18 23.05 -28.21
CA ALA A 144 -9.91 24.13 -28.86
C ALA A 144 -9.69 25.50 -28.19
N ILE A 145 -9.58 25.55 -26.86
CA ILE A 145 -9.34 26.79 -26.12
C ILE A 145 -7.92 27.32 -26.38
N LEU A 146 -6.91 26.44 -26.41
CA LEU A 146 -5.53 26.84 -26.71
C LEU A 146 -5.37 27.33 -28.15
N LEU A 147 -6.09 26.74 -29.10
CA LEU A 147 -6.01 27.13 -30.51
C LEU A 147 -6.66 28.51 -30.76
N ILE A 148 -7.74 28.85 -30.05
CA ILE A 148 -8.36 30.18 -30.12
C ILE A 148 -7.42 31.26 -29.55
N PHE A 149 -6.79 30.99 -28.41
CA PHE A 149 -5.81 31.92 -27.83
C PHE A 149 -4.60 32.15 -28.75
N PHE A 150 -4.11 31.09 -29.40
CA PHE A 150 -2.99 31.19 -30.32
C PHE A 150 -3.30 32.01 -31.58
N ILE A 151 -4.51 31.88 -32.14
CA ILE A 151 -4.93 32.69 -33.29
C ILE A 151 -5.05 34.18 -32.92
N PHE A 152 -5.61 34.50 -31.74
CA PHE A 152 -5.73 35.90 -31.31
C PHE A 152 -4.37 36.58 -31.07
N ALA A 153 -3.38 35.86 -30.56
CA ALA A 153 -2.04 36.39 -30.31
C ALA A 153 -1.22 36.65 -31.58
N VAL A 154 -1.55 36.01 -32.70
CA VAL A 154 -0.83 36.19 -33.98
C VAL A 154 -1.43 37.31 -34.84
N PHE A 155 -2.68 37.71 -34.60
CA PHE A 155 -3.40 38.72 -35.39
C PHE A 155 -3.62 40.07 -34.69
N THR A 156 -2.96 40.30 -33.54
CA THR A 156 -2.92 41.61 -32.87
C THR A 156 -1.49 42.15 -32.92
#